data_AF-R7JHK4-F1
#
_entry.id   AF-R7JHK4-F1
#
_cell.length_a   1.000
_cell.length_b   1.000
_cell.length_c   1.000
_cell.angle_alpha   90.00
_cell.angle_beta   90.00
_cell.angle_gamma   90.00
#
_symmetry.space_group_name_H-M   'P 1'
#
loop_
_entity.id
_entity.type
_entity.pdbx_description
1 polymer ?
#
loop_
_entity_poly.entity_id
_entity_poly.type
_entity_poly.pdbx_seq_one_letter_code
_entity_poly.pdbx_strand_id
1 'polypeptide(L)'
;MHEQGIQPYLEVKAPLSGYITNMHINLGTYLNAGEPVCDVVNKGETLLELTAYEKDLDSLQVGCPVEFQVNGMGAQTFEATVITIGQEVDDVNRSLQVYARVKEPNSRFRPGMYVSAKIRKND
;
A
#
# COMPACT_ATOMS: atom_id res chain seq x y z
N MET A 1 5.23 -33.15 32.75
CA MET A 1 3.79 -33.43 32.53
C MET A 1 3.15 -32.09 32.25
N HIS A 2 2.62 -31.88 31.04
CA HIS A 2 1.92 -30.63 30.69
C HIS A 2 0.44 -30.97 30.62
N GLU A 3 -0.30 -30.65 31.68
CA GLU A 3 -1.76 -30.78 31.72
C GLU A 3 -2.36 -29.62 30.91
N GLN A 4 -2.50 -29.80 29.61
CA GLN A 4 -3.42 -28.98 28.83
C GLN A 4 -4.71 -29.78 28.66
N GLY A 5 -5.66 -29.55 29.58
CA GLY A 5 -7.03 -30.02 29.43
C GLY A 5 -7.72 -29.38 28.22
N ILE A 6 -9.00 -29.71 28.01
CA ILE A 6 -9.82 -29.15 26.92
C ILE A 6 -9.87 -27.62 27.06
N GLN A 7 -9.50 -26.91 25.99
CA GLN A 7 -9.60 -25.45 25.89
C GLN A 7 -10.89 -25.09 25.14
N PRO A 8 -11.93 -24.55 25.82
CA PRO A 8 -13.19 -24.21 25.17
C PRO A 8 -13.13 -22.92 24.33
N TYR A 9 -12.01 -22.19 24.40
CA TYR A 9 -11.81 -20.92 23.71
C TYR A 9 -10.56 -20.98 22.83
N LEU A 10 -10.66 -20.35 21.65
CA LEU A 10 -9.54 -20.14 20.75
C LEU A 10 -9.25 -18.64 20.65
N GLU A 11 -8.05 -18.23 21.02
CA GLU A 11 -7.60 -16.85 20.84
C GLU A 11 -7.14 -16.66 19.39
N VAL A 12 -7.79 -15.74 18.67
CA VAL A 12 -7.38 -15.36 17.30
C VAL A 12 -6.56 -14.08 17.38
N LYS A 13 -5.29 -14.17 16.98
CA LYS A 13 -4.34 -13.03 16.99
C LYS A 13 -4.12 -12.51 15.58
N ALA A 14 -3.83 -11.21 15.48
CA ALA A 14 -3.42 -10.61 14.21
C ALA A 14 -2.09 -11.26 13.75
N PRO A 15 -1.99 -11.73 12.49
CA PRO A 15 -0.76 -12.31 11.97
C PRO A 15 0.29 -11.26 11.58
N LEU A 16 -0.09 -9.98 11.58
CA LEU A 16 0.74 -8.85 11.18
C LEU A 16 0.42 -7.61 12.01
N SER A 17 1.39 -6.72 12.14
CA SER A 17 1.19 -5.40 12.73
C SER A 17 0.48 -4.48 11.73
N GLY A 18 -0.45 -3.65 12.21
CA GLY A 18 -1.18 -2.74 11.34
C GLY A 18 -2.35 -2.05 12.05
N TYR A 19 -3.25 -1.52 11.24
CA TYR A 19 -4.46 -0.83 11.66
C TYR A 19 -5.68 -1.62 11.20
N ILE A 20 -6.68 -1.77 12.07
CA ILE A 20 -7.98 -2.33 11.68
C ILE A 20 -8.71 -1.29 10.83
N THR A 21 -9.08 -1.64 9.60
CA THR A 21 -9.84 -0.73 8.71
C THR A 21 -11.32 -1.06 8.74
N ASN A 22 -11.68 -2.34 8.80
CA ASN A 22 -13.07 -2.80 8.90
C ASN A 22 -13.18 -3.87 9.97
N MET A 23 -14.25 -3.83 10.77
CA MET A 23 -14.62 -4.87 11.70
C MET A 23 -15.91 -5.52 11.19
N HIS A 24 -15.86 -6.80 10.87
CA HIS A 24 -16.98 -7.53 10.25
C HIS A 24 -17.88 -8.21 11.28
N ILE A 25 -17.43 -8.30 12.53
CA ILE A 25 -18.13 -8.97 13.63
C ILE A 25 -18.41 -8.01 14.77
N ASN A 26 -19.42 -8.34 15.59
CA ASN A 26 -19.68 -7.68 16.85
C ASN A 26 -19.79 -8.73 17.97
N LEU A 27 -19.82 -8.28 19.22
CA LEU A 27 -20.04 -9.18 20.34
C LEU A 27 -21.39 -9.89 20.18
N GLY A 28 -21.38 -11.22 20.33
CA GLY A 28 -22.57 -12.05 20.14
C GLY A 28 -22.80 -12.52 18.70
N THR A 29 -21.98 -12.07 17.74
CA THR A 29 -21.99 -12.62 16.38
C THR A 29 -21.53 -14.08 16.40
N TYR A 30 -22.33 -14.96 15.80
CA TYR A 30 -21.92 -16.32 15.46
C TYR A 30 -21.07 -16.27 14.18
N LEU A 31 -19.91 -16.93 14.17
CA LEU A 31 -18.95 -16.93 13.07
C LEU A 31 -18.74 -18.36 12.55
N ASN A 32 -18.82 -18.54 11.24
CA ASN A 32 -18.46 -19.80 10.59
C ASN A 32 -16.97 -19.85 10.21
N ALA A 33 -16.44 -21.06 10.04
CA ALA A 33 -15.09 -21.24 9.54
C ALA A 33 -14.93 -20.63 8.14
N GLY A 34 -13.93 -19.76 7.98
CA GLY A 34 -13.65 -19.04 6.73
C GLY A 34 -14.30 -17.67 6.61
N GLU A 35 -15.18 -17.28 7.54
CA GLU A 35 -15.73 -15.92 7.57
C GLU A 35 -14.68 -14.91 8.08
N PRO A 36 -14.56 -13.73 7.45
CA PRO A 36 -13.60 -12.71 7.85
C PRO A 36 -14.01 -12.05 9.18
N VAL A 37 -13.02 -11.80 10.04
CA VAL A 37 -13.23 -11.13 11.33
C VAL A 37 -13.02 -9.62 11.21
N CYS A 38 -11.91 -9.21 10.62
CA CYS A 38 -11.55 -7.82 10.39
C CYS A 38 -10.52 -7.70 9.27
N ASP A 39 -10.42 -6.50 8.70
CA ASP A 39 -9.38 -6.15 7.74
C ASP A 39 -8.25 -5.41 8.47
N VAL A 40 -7.01 -5.84 8.27
CA VAL A 40 -5.82 -5.23 8.88
C VAL A 40 -4.89 -4.72 7.79
N VAL A 41 -4.55 -3.43 7.85
CA VAL A 41 -3.65 -2.77 6.91
C VAL A 41 -2.32 -2.43 7.59
N ASN A 42 -1.22 -2.94 7.03
CA ASN A 42 0.14 -2.55 7.40
C ASN A 42 0.60 -1.38 6.52
N LYS A 43 1.15 -0.33 7.13
CA LYS A 43 1.68 0.86 6.43
C LYS A 43 3.21 0.91 6.35
N GLY A 44 3.89 -0.13 6.83
CA GLY A 44 5.35 -0.18 6.94
C GLY A 44 6.08 -0.10 5.60
N GLU A 45 5.46 -0.62 4.54
CA GLU A 45 5.98 -0.53 3.18
C GLU A 45 4.97 0.18 2.27
N THR A 46 4.95 1.52 2.34
CA THR A 46 4.05 2.30 1.49
C THR A 46 4.55 2.27 0.04
N LEU A 47 3.65 1.90 -0.86
CA LEU A 47 3.85 1.96 -2.30
C LEU A 47 3.04 3.13 -2.88
N LEU A 48 3.66 3.83 -3.84
CA LEU A 48 2.96 4.73 -4.74
C LEU A 48 2.64 3.97 -6.02
N GLU A 49 1.39 4.11 -6.45
CA GLU A 49 0.95 3.74 -7.77
C GLU A 49 0.77 5.02 -8.58
N LEU A 50 1.57 5.17 -9.63
CA LEU A 50 1.61 6.35 -10.49
C LEU A 50 1.25 5.95 -11.90
N THR A 51 0.51 6.80 -12.60
CA THR A 51 0.23 6.63 -14.02
C THR A 51 1.20 7.48 -14.83
N ALA A 52 1.94 6.85 -15.75
CA ALA A 52 2.84 7.52 -16.69
C ALA A 52 2.33 7.35 -18.13
N TYR A 53 2.54 8.34 -18.99
CA TYR A 53 2.18 8.25 -20.41
C TYR A 53 3.26 7.51 -21.19
N GLU A 54 2.86 6.78 -22.24
CA GLU A 54 3.76 6.01 -23.09
C GLU A 54 4.93 6.86 -23.66
N LYS A 55 4.67 8.11 -24.03
CA LYS A 55 5.69 9.04 -24.55
C LYS A 55 6.85 9.32 -23.58
N ASP A 56 6.62 9.13 -22.27
CA ASP A 56 7.61 9.40 -21.23
C ASP A 56 8.40 8.12 -20.87
N LEU A 57 8.06 6.98 -21.47
CA LEU A 57 8.64 5.66 -21.15
C LEU A 57 10.15 5.60 -21.42
N ASP A 58 10.64 6.24 -22.49
CA ASP A 58 12.08 6.30 -22.81
C ASP A 58 12.92 6.90 -21.67
N SER A 59 12.30 7.72 -20.82
CA SER A 59 12.94 8.36 -19.68
C SER A 59 12.77 7.62 -18.36
N LEU A 60 11.94 6.59 -18.33
CA LEU A 60 11.52 5.93 -17.11
C LEU A 60 12.26 4.61 -16.93
N GLN A 61 12.98 4.49 -15.82
CA GLN A 61 13.75 3.30 -15.49
C GLN A 61 13.54 2.89 -14.03
N VAL A 62 13.66 1.60 -13.76
CA VAL A 62 13.70 1.10 -12.37
C VAL A 62 14.91 1.73 -11.68
N GLY A 63 14.71 2.21 -10.45
CA GLY A 63 15.71 2.97 -9.71
C GLY A 63 15.62 4.49 -9.86
N CYS A 64 14.78 5.02 -10.76
CA CYS A 64 14.59 6.46 -10.87
C CYS A 64 14.10 7.07 -9.54
N PRO A 65 14.67 8.21 -9.10
CA PRO A 65 14.17 8.94 -7.96
C PRO A 65 12.85 9.64 -8.30
N VAL A 66 11.92 9.58 -7.36
CA VAL A 66 10.60 10.21 -7.45
C VAL A 66 10.43 11.18 -6.29
N GLU A 67 10.07 12.42 -6.61
CA GLU A 67 9.58 13.38 -5.64
C GLU A 67 8.08 13.49 -5.74
N PHE A 68 7.38 13.40 -4.61
CA PHE A 68 5.92 13.49 -4.60
C PHE A 68 5.39 14.34 -3.46
N GLN A 69 4.18 14.86 -3.67
CA GLN A 69 3.40 15.58 -2.67
C GLN A 69 2.06 14.88 -2.51
N VAL A 70 1.57 14.84 -1.26
CA VAL A 70 0.27 14.25 -0.93
C VAL A 70 -0.76 15.36 -0.80
N ASN A 71 -1.88 15.22 -1.50
CA ASN A 71 -2.95 16.21 -1.45
C ASN A 71 -3.45 16.38 -0.01
N GLY A 72 -3.54 17.63 0.45
CA GLY A 72 -3.95 17.95 1.83
C GLY A 72 -2.83 17.89 2.87
N MET A 73 -1.57 17.62 2.49
CA MET A 73 -0.41 17.66 3.39
C MET A 73 0.47 18.92 3.20
N GLY A 74 -0.09 19.98 2.62
CA GLY A 74 0.62 21.24 2.35
C GLY A 74 1.68 21.09 1.27
N ALA A 75 2.73 21.93 1.34
CA ALA A 75 3.84 21.93 0.38
C ALA A 75 4.96 20.94 0.74
N GLN A 76 4.69 19.98 1.62
CA GLN A 76 5.69 18.98 2.02
C GLN A 76 5.95 18.01 0.86
N THR A 77 7.22 17.88 0.48
CA THR A 77 7.69 16.92 -0.52
C THR A 77 8.26 15.68 0.17
N PHE A 78 8.03 14.53 -0.43
CA PHE A 78 8.51 13.22 0.02
C PHE A 78 9.24 12.53 -1.13
N GLU A 79 10.05 11.54 -0.77
CA GLU A 79 10.86 10.79 -1.74
C GLU A 79 10.42 9.34 -1.86
N ALA A 80 10.49 8.83 -3.08
CA ALA A 80 10.30 7.44 -3.42
C ALA A 80 11.29 7.01 -4.51
N THR A 81 11.33 5.72 -4.79
CA THR A 81 12.17 5.13 -5.85
C THR A 81 11.34 4.17 -6.68
N VAL A 82 11.39 4.31 -8.01
CA VAL A 82 10.69 3.39 -8.93
C VAL A 82 11.23 1.98 -8.72
N ILE A 83 10.34 1.03 -8.48
CA ILE A 83 10.69 -0.39 -8.32
C ILE A 83 10.16 -1.26 -9.45
N THR A 84 9.04 -0.86 -10.06
CA THR A 84 8.38 -1.61 -11.12
C THR A 84 7.74 -0.67 -12.12
N ILE A 85 7.87 -0.99 -13.40
CA ILE A 85 7.20 -0.32 -14.50
C ILE A 85 6.32 -1.36 -15.19
N GLY A 86 5.03 -1.07 -15.31
CA GLY A 86 4.08 -1.92 -16.01
C GLY A 86 4.52 -2.18 -17.44
N GLN A 87 4.30 -3.40 -17.93
CA GLN A 87 4.71 -3.85 -19.27
C GLN A 87 3.57 -3.78 -20.29
N GLU A 88 2.37 -3.41 -19.85
CA GLU A 88 1.18 -3.27 -20.68
C GLU A 88 0.76 -1.80 -20.69
N VAL A 89 0.48 -1.29 -21.87
CA VAL A 89 -0.06 0.05 -22.07
C VAL A 89 -1.58 -0.07 -22.12
N ASP A 90 -2.26 0.68 -21.26
CA ASP A 90 -3.71 0.83 -21.31
C ASP A 90 -4.12 1.51 -22.63
N ASP A 91 -4.92 0.81 -23.44
CA ASP A 91 -5.31 1.26 -24.78
C ASP A 91 -6.24 2.48 -24.77
N VAL A 92 -6.92 2.75 -23.65
CA VAL A 92 -7.85 3.88 -23.53
C VAL A 92 -7.08 5.19 -23.35
N ASN A 93 -6.11 5.19 -22.43
CA ASN A 93 -5.39 6.40 -22.02
C ASN A 93 -3.95 6.48 -22.51
N ARG A 94 -3.45 5.45 -23.22
CA ARG A 94 -2.05 5.30 -23.66
C ARG A 94 -1.07 5.51 -22.51
N SER A 95 -1.37 4.84 -21.39
CA SER A 95 -0.68 5.02 -20.12
C SER A 95 -0.32 3.69 -19.48
N LEU A 96 0.68 3.71 -18.59
CA LEU A 96 1.13 2.53 -17.85
C LEU A 96 1.22 2.84 -16.35
N GLN A 97 1.10 1.78 -15.55
CA GLN A 97 1.28 1.87 -14.10
C GLN A 97 2.75 1.80 -13.73
N VAL A 98 3.16 2.64 -12.80
CA VAL A 98 4.52 2.74 -12.28
C VAL A 98 4.43 2.64 -10.76
N TYR A 99 5.10 1.65 -10.20
CA TYR A 99 5.14 1.45 -8.76
C TYR A 99 6.45 1.99 -8.21
N ALA A 100 6.36 2.86 -7.20
CA ALA A 100 7.51 3.40 -6.50
C ALA A 100 7.41 3.12 -4.99
N ARG A 101 8.53 2.73 -4.39
CA ARG A 101 8.64 2.52 -2.94
C ARG A 101 8.97 3.83 -2.25
N VAL A 102 8.13 4.23 -1.30
CA VAL A 102 8.38 5.41 -0.47
C VAL A 102 9.58 5.15 0.44
N LYS A 103 10.52 6.12 0.53
CA LYS A 103 11.75 5.97 1.31
C LYS A 103 11.50 6.00 2.81
N GLU A 104 10.63 6.90 3.27
CA GLU A 104 10.36 7.12 4.69
C GLU A 104 8.90 6.81 5.03
N PRO A 105 8.62 5.97 6.04
CA PRO A 105 7.26 5.74 6.50
C PRO A 105 6.69 7.02 7.11
N ASN A 106 5.45 7.35 6.76
CA ASN A 106 4.73 8.46 7.36
C ASN A 106 3.38 7.99 7.91
N SER A 107 3.17 8.14 9.21
CA SER A 107 1.93 7.69 9.88
C SER A 107 0.67 8.38 9.36
N ARG A 108 0.82 9.58 8.77
CA ARG A 108 -0.29 10.35 8.19
C ARG A 108 -0.72 9.81 6.82
N PHE A 109 0.10 9.01 6.15
CA PHE A 109 -0.30 8.40 4.88
C PHE A 109 -1.44 7.41 5.10
N ARG A 110 -2.39 7.43 4.17
CA ARG A 110 -3.53 6.52 4.13
C ARG A 110 -3.65 5.97 2.71
N PRO A 111 -3.96 4.68 2.55
CA PRO A 111 -4.32 4.12 1.25
C PRO A 111 -5.42 4.96 0.59
N GLY A 112 -5.32 5.14 -0.73
CA GLY A 112 -6.27 5.93 -1.52
C GLY A 112 -6.06 7.45 -1.51
N MET A 113 -5.04 7.96 -0.81
CA MET A 113 -4.66 9.37 -0.93
C MET A 113 -4.14 9.69 -2.34
N TYR A 114 -4.60 10.81 -2.90
CA TYR A 114 -4.07 11.33 -4.14
C TYR A 114 -2.70 11.98 -3.95
N VAL A 115 -1.80 11.71 -4.89
CA VAL A 115 -0.46 12.28 -4.92
C VAL A 115 -0.19 12.95 -6.27
N SER A 116 0.67 13.96 -6.26
CA SER A 116 1.30 14.50 -7.46
C SER A 116 2.79 14.17 -7.39
N ALA A 117 3.33 13.59 -8.46
CA ALA A 117 4.71 13.13 -8.48
C ALA A 117 5.48 13.69 -9.68
N LYS A 118 6.79 13.86 -9.50
CA LYS A 118 7.75 14.19 -10.54
C LYS A 118 8.86 13.14 -10.50
N ILE A 119 9.07 12.48 -11.62
CA ILE A 119 10.13 11.50 -11.79
C ILE A 119 11.33 12.24 -12.36
N ARG A 120 12.49 12.11 -11.70
CA ARG A 120 13.74 12.69 -12.21
C ARG A 120 14.48 11.63 -13.03
N LYS A 121 15.05 12.04 -14.17
CA LYS A 121 15.99 11.21 -14.92
C LYS A 121 17.25 11.01 -14.08
N ASN A 122 17.85 9.83 -14.16
CA ASN A 122 19.25 9.68 -13.80
C ASN A 122 20.08 10.30 -14.93
N ASP A 123 20.99 11.20 -14.57
CA ASP A 123 21.99 11.75 -15.48
C ASP A 123 23.01 10.68 -15.93
#